data_AF-A0A9P5TW45-F1
#
_entry.id   AF-A0A9P5TW45-F1
#
_cell.length_a   1.000
_cell.length_b   1.000
_cell.length_c   1.000
_cell.angle_alpha   90.00
_cell.angle_beta   90.00
_cell.angle_gamma   90.00
#
_symmetry.space_group_name_H-M   'P 1'
#
loop_
_entity.id
_entity.type
_entity.pdbx_description
1 polymer ?
#
loop_
_entity_poly.entity_id
_entity_poly.type
_entity_poly.pdbx_seq_one_letter_code
_entity_poly.pdbx_strand_id
1 'polypeptide(L)'
;SLALGIFRALTLKSGNVLPLALIPPGTVIHNITLTPTGPARLVRSAGTSALVVAHESAAQSPSPDPTLYTQVRLASGEIRRILQTAFATIGTVSNHLWKNRSLGKA
;
A
#
# COMPACT_ATOMS: atom_id res chain seq x y z
N SER A 1 20.40 -8.28 0.26
CA SER A 1 21.13 -8.41 -1.03
C SER A 1 21.20 -7.05 -1.69
N LEU A 2 22.38 -6.64 -2.17
CA LEU A 2 22.59 -5.34 -2.84
C LEU A 2 21.68 -5.13 -4.05
N ALA A 3 21.41 -6.20 -4.81
CA ALA A 3 20.52 -6.16 -5.98
C ALA A 3 19.09 -5.70 -5.62
N LEU A 4 18.54 -6.15 -4.49
CA LEU A 4 17.21 -5.74 -4.04
C LEU A 4 17.20 -4.25 -3.64
N GLY A 5 18.28 -3.76 -3.03
CA GLY A 5 18.43 -2.35 -2.67
C GLY A 5 18.47 -1.44 -3.90
N ILE A 6 19.26 -1.81 -4.91
CA ILE A 6 19.35 -1.08 -6.19
C ILE A 6 18.02 -1.11 -6.93
N PHE A 7 17.38 -2.28 -7.01
CA PHE A 7 16.07 -2.42 -7.64
C PHE A 7 15.04 -1.51 -6.97
N ARG A 8 14.95 -1.53 -5.64
CA ARG A 8 14.06 -0.66 -4.86
C ARG A 8 14.32 0.82 -5.17
N ALA A 9 15.57 1.26 -5.19
CA ALA A 9 15.90 2.67 -5.48
C ALA A 9 15.42 3.12 -6.87
N LEU A 10 15.50 2.24 -7.87
CA LEU A 10 15.04 2.53 -9.24
C LEU A 10 13.52 2.49 -9.37
N THR A 11 12.87 1.54 -8.70
CA THR A 11 11.43 1.31 -8.84
C THR A 11 10.57 2.14 -7.89
N LEU A 12 11.13 2.66 -6.79
CA LEU A 12 10.46 3.52 -5.81
C LEU A 12 10.20 4.94 -6.35
N LYS A 13 9.44 5.03 -7.44
CA LYS A 13 8.99 6.27 -8.04
C LYS A 13 7.48 6.37 -7.91
N SER A 14 6.98 7.57 -7.66
CA SER A 14 5.54 7.84 -7.58
C SER A 14 4.85 7.42 -8.88
N GLY A 15 3.73 6.71 -8.76
CA GLY A 15 2.96 6.20 -9.90
C GLY A 15 3.31 4.77 -10.32
N ASN A 16 4.44 4.21 -9.87
CA ASN A 16 4.77 2.82 -10.14
C ASN A 16 3.94 1.87 -9.27
N VAL A 17 3.54 0.73 -9.86
CA VAL A 17 2.82 -0.35 -9.19
C VAL A 17 3.78 -1.47 -8.85
N LEU A 18 3.83 -1.86 -7.57
CA LEU A 18 4.70 -2.93 -7.09
C LEU A 18 3.94 -3.84 -6.12
N PRO A 19 4.37 -5.11 -5.99
CA PRO A 19 3.90 -5.98 -4.91
C PRO A 19 4.41 -5.47 -3.55
N LEU A 20 3.57 -5.62 -2.51
CA LEU A 20 3.86 -5.11 -1.16
C LEU A 20 5.16 -5.67 -0.58
N ALA A 21 5.56 -6.90 -0.91
CA ALA A 21 6.84 -7.48 -0.48
C ALA A 21 8.07 -6.66 -0.93
N LEU A 22 7.99 -5.97 -2.07
CA LEU A 22 9.10 -5.19 -2.62
C LEU A 22 9.15 -3.76 -2.11
N ILE A 23 8.03 -3.24 -1.62
CA ILE A 23 7.93 -1.87 -1.12
C ILE A 23 8.48 -1.83 0.32
N PRO A 24 9.46 -0.98 0.67
CA PRO A 24 9.98 -0.91 2.03
C PRO A 24 8.98 -0.28 3.02
N PRO A 25 9.10 -0.58 4.32
CA PRO A 25 8.30 0.08 5.34
C PRO A 25 8.58 1.60 5.38
N GLY A 26 7.56 2.36 5.74
CA GLY A 26 7.58 3.83 5.77
C GLY A 26 7.16 4.51 4.45
N THR A 27 6.97 3.76 3.36
CA THR A 27 6.53 4.35 2.10
C THR A 27 5.04 4.67 2.08
N VAL A 28 4.69 5.75 1.40
CA VAL A 28 3.31 6.15 1.12
C VAL A 28 2.81 5.45 -0.15
N ILE A 29 1.65 4.81 -0.06
CA ILE A 29 1.03 4.04 -1.13
C ILE A 29 -0.46 4.33 -1.27
N HIS A 30 -1.02 4.04 -2.44
CA HIS A 30 -2.46 4.07 -2.73
C HIS A 30 -2.86 2.92 -3.66
N ASN A 31 -4.15 2.78 -3.94
CA ASN A 31 -4.70 1.78 -4.86
C ASN A 31 -4.28 0.33 -4.52
N ILE A 32 -4.65 -0.14 -3.32
CA ILE A 32 -4.16 -1.40 -2.76
C ILE A 32 -5.12 -2.55 -3.08
N THR A 33 -4.57 -3.69 -3.51
CA THR A 33 -5.33 -4.94 -3.73
C THR A 33 -5.44 -5.75 -2.43
N LEU A 34 -6.55 -6.48 -2.24
CA LEU A 34 -6.72 -7.37 -1.08
C LEU A 34 -6.20 -8.79 -1.39
N THR A 35 -6.35 -9.19 -2.64
CA THR A 35 -5.88 -10.47 -3.20
C THR A 35 -4.86 -10.21 -4.31
N PRO A 36 -3.94 -11.15 -4.58
CA PRO A 36 -2.90 -10.96 -5.60
C PRO A 36 -3.45 -10.81 -7.02
N THR A 37 -4.54 -11.51 -7.34
CA THR A 37 -5.17 -11.52 -8.68
C THR A 37 -6.38 -10.59 -8.78
N GLY A 38 -6.78 -9.96 -7.67
CA GLY A 38 -7.98 -9.13 -7.62
C GLY A 38 -7.72 -7.66 -7.96
N PRO A 39 -8.80 -6.89 -8.24
CA PRO A 39 -8.68 -5.45 -8.43
C PRO A 39 -8.31 -4.74 -7.12
N ALA A 40 -7.73 -3.55 -7.25
CA ALA A 40 -7.48 -2.68 -6.12
C ALA A 40 -8.82 -2.21 -5.52
N ARG A 41 -8.96 -2.37 -4.20
CA ARG A 41 -10.19 -2.04 -3.48
C ARG A 41 -10.00 -0.92 -2.47
N LEU A 42 -8.80 -0.77 -1.92
CA LEU A 42 -8.53 0.16 -0.82
C LEU A 42 -7.79 1.42 -1.31
N VAL A 43 -8.03 2.54 -0.63
CA VAL A 43 -7.29 3.81 -0.80
C VAL A 43 -7.31 4.32 -2.25
N ARG A 44 -8.53 4.55 -2.77
CA ARG A 44 -8.77 5.02 -4.15
C ARG A 44 -9.40 6.40 -4.25
N SER A 45 -9.81 6.96 -3.12
CA SER A 45 -10.49 8.27 -3.08
C SER A 45 -9.49 9.40 -3.27
N ALA A 46 -9.95 10.53 -3.82
CA ALA A 46 -9.14 11.72 -4.05
C ALA A 46 -8.35 12.16 -2.80
N GLY A 47 -7.06 12.42 -2.96
CA GLY A 47 -6.17 12.84 -1.87
C GLY A 47 -5.86 11.77 -0.81
N THR A 48 -6.36 10.54 -0.93
CA THR A 48 -6.11 9.51 0.07
C THR A 48 -4.79 8.79 -0.15
N SER A 49 -4.22 8.29 0.94
CA SER A 49 -3.01 7.48 0.95
C SER A 49 -2.98 6.57 2.18
N ALA A 50 -2.14 5.57 2.12
CA ALA A 50 -1.82 4.65 3.21
C ALA A 50 -0.32 4.56 3.39
N LEU A 51 0.10 3.99 4.51
CA LEU A 51 1.50 3.83 4.86
C LEU A 51 1.81 2.37 5.15
N VAL A 52 2.88 1.86 4.56
CA VAL A 52 3.41 0.53 4.86
C VAL A 52 4.10 0.58 6.23
N VAL A 53 3.61 -0.19 7.20
CA VAL A 53 4.13 -0.16 8.58
C VAL A 53 5.26 -1.17 8.72
N ALA A 54 4.99 -2.43 8.43
CA ALA A 54 5.94 -3.52 8.60
C ALA A 54 5.55 -4.71 7.70
N HIS A 55 6.56 -5.50 7.33
CA HIS A 55 6.35 -6.81 6.72
C HIS A 55 6.46 -7.86 7.80
N GLU A 56 5.46 -8.73 7.88
CA GLU A 56 5.47 -9.86 8.78
C GLU A 56 6.41 -10.94 8.21
N SER A 57 7.31 -11.44 9.05
CA SER A 57 8.23 -12.51 8.66
C SER A 57 7.57 -13.88 8.82
N ALA A 58 8.04 -14.89 8.09
CA ALA A 58 7.51 -16.26 8.16
C ALA A 58 7.49 -16.84 9.59
N ALA A 59 8.40 -16.39 10.46
CA ALA A 59 8.49 -16.83 11.86
C ALA A 59 7.38 -16.27 12.77
N GLN A 60 6.62 -15.27 12.31
CA GLN A 60 5.59 -14.59 13.10
C GLN A 60 4.16 -15.04 12.74
N SER A 61 3.99 -15.83 11.66
CA SER A 61 2.68 -16.36 11.28
C SER A 61 2.28 -17.49 12.23
N PRO A 62 1.15 -17.38 12.95
CA PRO A 62 0.66 -18.43 13.84
C PRO A 62 0.00 -19.60 13.08
N SER A 63 -0.22 -19.48 11.77
CA SER A 63 -0.82 -20.54 10.95
C SER A 63 0.23 -21.49 10.37
N PRO A 64 -0.07 -22.80 10.26
CA PRO A 64 0.83 -23.81 9.71
C PRO A 64 1.17 -23.58 8.23
N ASP A 65 0.30 -22.90 7.49
CA ASP A 65 0.59 -22.43 6.13
C ASP A 65 1.33 -21.08 6.17
N PRO A 66 2.48 -20.92 5.48
CA PRO A 66 3.29 -19.71 5.52
C PRO A 66 2.66 -18.59 4.64
N THR A 67 1.53 -18.06 5.08
CA THR A 67 0.92 -16.88 4.47
C THR A 67 1.59 -15.62 5.00
N LEU A 68 2.36 -14.94 4.15
CA LEU A 68 3.09 -13.74 4.54
C LEU A 68 2.21 -12.49 4.39
N TYR A 69 2.15 -11.70 5.46
CA TYR A 69 1.36 -10.47 5.51
C TYR A 69 2.24 -9.22 5.61
N THR A 70 1.69 -8.10 5.17
CA THR A 70 2.21 -6.75 5.37
C THR A 70 1.17 -5.97 6.15
N GLN A 71 1.61 -5.29 7.20
CA GLN A 71 0.79 -4.36 7.95
C GLN A 71 0.78 -3.02 7.23
N VAL A 72 -0.43 -2.56 6.90
CA VAL A 72 -0.65 -1.28 6.22
C VAL A 72 -1.58 -0.44 7.06
N ARG A 73 -1.17 0.81 7.33
CA ARG A 73 -2.01 1.82 7.97
C ARG A 73 -2.85 2.50 6.90
N LEU A 74 -4.16 2.33 6.98
CA LEU A 74 -5.14 2.89 6.06
C LEU A 74 -5.39 4.38 6.36
N ALA A 75 -6.02 5.07 5.41
CA ALA A 75 -6.43 6.48 5.56
C ALA A 75 -7.42 6.70 6.72
N SER A 76 -8.13 5.66 7.15
CA SER A 76 -8.99 5.68 8.34
C SER A 76 -8.21 5.70 9.66
N GLY A 77 -6.90 5.41 9.64
CA GLY A 77 -6.07 5.20 10.82
C GLY A 77 -5.98 3.74 11.26
N GLU A 78 -6.83 2.85 10.72
CA GLU A 78 -6.79 1.41 10.98
C GLU A 78 -5.49 0.78 10.45
N ILE A 79 -4.90 -0.12 11.22
CA ILE A 79 -3.77 -0.96 10.78
C ILE A 79 -4.33 -2.32 10.40
N ARG A 80 -4.21 -2.66 9.12
CA ARG A 80 -4.76 -3.89 8.55
C ARG A 80 -3.65 -4.78 7.97
N ARG A 81 -3.82 -6.09 8.12
CA ARG A 81 -2.96 -7.10 7.49
C ARG A 81 -3.42 -7.36 6.06
N ILE A 82 -2.50 -7.28 5.11
CA ILE A 82 -2.72 -7.50 3.67
C ILE A 82 -1.68 -8.50 3.17
N LEU A 83 -2.02 -9.37 2.22
CA LEU A 83 -1.08 -10.34 1.67
C LEU A 83 0.15 -9.65 1.06
N GLN A 84 1.35 -10.18 1.29
CA GLN A 84 2.59 -9.64 0.71
C GLN A 84 2.63 -9.69 -0.82
N THR A 85 1.88 -10.60 -1.42
CA THR A 85 1.72 -10.77 -2.87
C THR A 85 0.72 -9.78 -3.48
N ALA A 86 0.00 -9.01 -2.66
CA ALA A 86 -0.89 -7.96 -3.13
C ALA A 86 -0.09 -6.78 -3.71
N PHE A 87 -0.76 -5.99 -4.55
CA PHE A 87 -0.15 -4.85 -5.25
C PHE A 87 -0.61 -3.53 -4.64
N ALA A 88 0.28 -2.54 -4.73
CA ALA A 88 -0.03 -1.15 -4.42
C ALA A 88 0.74 -0.20 -5.34
N THR A 89 0.20 0.99 -5.54
CA THR A 89 0.85 2.07 -6.28
C THR A 89 1.55 3.01 -5.33
N ILE A 90 2.77 3.43 -5.65
CA ILE A 90 3.53 4.37 -4.82
C ILE A 90 2.96 5.78 -4.95
N GLY A 91 2.84 6.47 -3.83
CA GLY A 91 2.39 7.85 -3.73
C GLY A 91 0.96 7.98 -3.25
N THR A 92 0.35 9.12 -3.53
CA THR A 92 -1.01 9.48 -3.09
C THR A 92 -1.95 9.59 -4.28
N VAL A 93 -3.25 9.42 -4.06
CA VAL A 93 -4.25 9.71 -5.09
C VAL A 93 -4.25 11.21 -5.41
N SER A 94 -4.47 11.57 -6.67
CA SER A 94 -4.55 12.96 -7.13
C SER A 94 -5.72 13.72 -6.48
N ASN A 95 -5.77 15.03 -6.72
CA ASN A 95 -6.83 15.92 -6.25
C ASN A 95 -6.99 15.96 -4.71
N HIS A 96 -5.91 16.32 -4.01
CA HIS A 96 -5.90 16.46 -2.56
C HIS A 96 -6.84 17.57 -2.05
N LEU A 97 -7.10 18.60 -2.85
CA LEU A 97 -8.02 19.70 -2.54
C LEU A 97 -9.49 19.33 -2.71
N TRP A 98 -9.82 18.10 -3.16
CA TRP A 98 -11.20 17.68 -3.37
C TRP A 98 -12.10 17.89 -2.16
N LYS A 99 -11.55 17.69 -0.95
CA LYS A 99 -12.27 17.88 0.31
C LYS A 99 -12.65 19.33 0.57
N ASN A 100 -11.96 20.29 -0.05
CA ASN A 100 -12.13 21.72 0.21
C ASN A 100 -13.15 22.37 -0.74
N ARG A 101 -13.77 21.60 -1.66
CA ARG A 101 -14.76 22.14 -2.58
C ARG A 101 -16.06 22.47 -1.84
N SER A 102 -16.67 23.60 -2.16
CA SER A 102 -18.03 23.95 -1.73
C SER A 102 -19.02 23.65 -2.85
N LEU A 103 -20.16 23.03 -2.52
CA LEU A 103 -21.23 22.75 -3.49
C LEU A 103 -22.12 23.98 -3.76
N GLY A 104 -22.05 25.00 -2.91
CA GLY A 104 -22.72 26.30 -3.09
C GLY A 104 -24.23 26.28 -2.89
N LYS A 105 -24.96 25.42 -3.60
CA LYS A 105 -26.44 25.33 -3.58
C LYS A 105 -26.93 23.88 -3.70
N ALA A 106 -28.14 23.63 -3.19
CA ALA A 106 -28.88 22.38 -3.32
C ALA A 106 -29.60 22.26 -4.67
#